data_AF-A0A7Y7Z5Q0-F1
#
_entry.id   AF-A0A7Y7Z5Q0-F1
#
_cell.length_a   1.000
_cell.length_b   1.000
_cell.length_c   1.000
_cell.angle_alpha   90.00
_cell.angle_beta   90.00
_cell.angle_gamma   90.00
#
_symmetry.space_group_name_H-M   'P 1'
#
loop_
_entity.id
_entity.type
_entity.pdbx_description
1 polymer ?
#
loop_
_entity_poly.entity_id
_entity_poly.type
_entity_poly.pdbx_seq_one_letter_code
_entity_poly.pdbx_strand_id
1 'polypeptide(L)'
;MAHESLQLLIELTERSRETAANALAQSRRAEQQMTEQLRLLDQYQREYRQGLQQELAGAGMSPSTLANYRGFLKSLEGAIERAEGNLNRHRAQLAQHQDTWRQAWRKVNALQTLLARRVEQGRLLAGRAEQRRTDELAGRSRQAGQFASPLDSGF
;
A
#
# COMPACT_ATOMS: atom_id res chain seq x y z
N MET A 1 9.02 1.93 28.55
CA MET A 1 8.02 3.01 28.39
C MET A 1 8.06 3.72 27.03
N ALA A 2 8.93 4.71 26.77
CA ALA A 2 8.87 5.52 25.52
C ALA A 2 9.31 4.78 24.23
N HIS A 3 10.04 3.67 24.36
CA HIS A 3 10.43 2.80 23.25
C HIS A 3 9.28 1.85 22.85
N GLU A 4 8.66 1.21 23.83
CA GLU A 4 7.49 0.32 23.65
C GLU A 4 6.29 1.08 23.05
N SER A 5 6.06 2.32 23.47
CA SER A 5 4.99 3.15 22.89
C SER A 5 5.20 3.48 21.41
N LEU A 6 6.46 3.61 20.97
CA LEU A 6 6.80 3.86 19.57
C LEU A 6 6.69 2.58 18.73
N GLN A 7 7.09 1.43 19.28
CA GLN A 7 6.92 0.13 18.63
C GLN A 7 5.43 -0.19 18.42
N LEU A 8 4.59 0.01 19.45
CA LEU A 8 3.14 -0.17 19.32
C LEU A 8 2.54 0.75 18.24
N LEU A 9 2.99 2.01 18.19
CA LEU A 9 2.53 2.94 17.16
C LEU A 9 2.94 2.46 15.75
N ILE A 10 4.14 1.92 15.59
CA ILE A 10 4.60 1.34 14.33
C ILE A 10 3.69 0.17 13.93
N GLU A 11 3.45 -0.78 14.83
CA GLU A 11 2.57 -1.93 14.57
C GLU A 11 1.16 -1.49 14.14
N LEU A 12 0.57 -0.52 14.83
CA LEU A 12 -0.75 0.02 14.48
C LEU A 12 -0.74 0.68 13.09
N THR A 13 0.31 1.42 12.76
CA THR A 13 0.44 2.04 11.43
C THR A 13 0.73 1.04 10.32
N GLU A 14 1.45 -0.05 10.61
CA GLU A 14 1.68 -1.14 9.67
C GLU A 14 0.40 -1.89 9.34
N ARG A 15 -0.42 -2.20 10.35
CA ARG A 15 -1.77 -2.78 10.16
C ARG A 15 -2.67 -1.87 9.32
N SER A 16 -2.62 -0.55 9.58
CA SER A 16 -3.35 0.44 8.78
C SER A 16 -2.88 0.47 7.32
N ARG A 17 -1.56 0.41 7.08
CA ARG A 17 -0.97 0.33 5.73
C ARG A 17 -1.40 -0.95 5.02
N GLU A 18 -1.41 -2.08 5.70
CA GLU A 18 -1.86 -3.37 5.14
C GLU A 18 -3.34 -3.33 4.76
N THR A 19 -4.18 -2.77 5.63
CA THR A 19 -5.60 -2.57 5.34
C THR A 19 -5.81 -1.69 4.09
N ALA A 20 -5.05 -0.59 3.99
CA ALA A 20 -5.08 0.27 2.81
C ALA A 20 -4.58 -0.45 1.54
N ALA A 21 -3.55 -1.29 1.66
CA ALA A 21 -3.04 -2.09 0.54
C ALA A 21 -4.08 -3.10 0.04
N ASN A 22 -4.78 -3.77 0.97
CA ASN A 22 -5.85 -4.71 0.64
C ASN A 22 -7.03 -4.01 -0.06
N ALA A 23 -7.47 -2.86 0.46
CA ALA A 23 -8.52 -2.06 -0.17
C ALA A 23 -8.12 -1.59 -1.59
N LEU A 24 -6.86 -1.16 -1.77
CA LEU A 24 -6.33 -0.79 -3.07
C LEU A 24 -6.31 -1.98 -4.05
N ALA A 25 -5.86 -3.15 -3.60
CA ALA A 25 -5.83 -4.36 -4.43
C ALA A 25 -7.24 -4.79 -4.86
N GLN A 26 -8.21 -4.78 -3.96
CA GLN A 26 -9.61 -5.08 -4.27
C GLN A 26 -10.18 -4.08 -5.29
N SER A 27 -9.92 -2.79 -5.10
CA SER A 27 -10.38 -1.73 -6.00
C SER A 27 -9.79 -1.88 -7.41
N ARG A 28 -8.50 -2.23 -7.54
CA ARG A 28 -7.89 -2.52 -8.85
C ARG A 28 -8.53 -3.72 -9.54
N ARG A 29 -8.79 -4.81 -8.82
CA ARG A 29 -9.47 -5.99 -9.38
C ARG A 29 -10.87 -5.64 -9.88
N ALA A 30 -11.62 -4.87 -9.10
CA ALA A 30 -12.95 -4.40 -9.51
C ALA A 30 -12.88 -3.51 -10.77
N GLU A 31 -11.89 -2.60 -10.88
CA GLU A 31 -11.72 -1.78 -12.09
C GLU A 31 -11.46 -2.66 -13.34
N GLN A 32 -10.60 -3.67 -13.21
CA GLN A 32 -10.31 -4.61 -14.28
C GLN A 32 -11.56 -5.37 -14.73
N GLN A 33 -12.34 -5.87 -13.78
CA GLN A 33 -13.59 -6.58 -14.07
C GLN A 33 -14.61 -5.69 -14.77
N MET A 34 -14.79 -4.45 -14.31
CA MET A 34 -15.71 -3.48 -14.92
C MET A 34 -15.25 -3.08 -16.33
N THR A 35 -13.94 -2.92 -16.52
CA THR A 35 -13.36 -2.60 -17.84
C THR A 35 -13.58 -3.74 -18.82
N GLU A 36 -13.38 -5.00 -18.41
CA GLU A 36 -13.63 -6.14 -19.29
C GLU A 36 -15.13 -6.29 -19.60
N GLN A 37 -16.01 -6.09 -18.62
CA GLN A 37 -17.45 -6.11 -18.86
C GLN A 37 -17.87 -5.05 -19.89
N LEU A 38 -17.34 -3.84 -19.79
CA LEU A 38 -17.59 -2.77 -20.77
C LEU A 38 -17.08 -3.17 -22.16
N ARG A 39 -15.87 -3.73 -22.25
CA ARG A 39 -15.29 -4.22 -23.51
C ARG A 39 -16.19 -5.27 -24.18
N LEU A 40 -16.74 -6.20 -23.40
CA LEU A 40 -17.67 -7.22 -23.88
C LEU A 40 -18.98 -6.60 -24.37
N LEU A 41 -19.54 -5.61 -23.67
CA LEU A 41 -20.75 -4.91 -24.11
C LEU A 41 -20.53 -4.17 -25.44
N ASP A 42 -19.39 -3.50 -25.59
CA ASP A 42 -19.04 -2.80 -26.82
C ASP A 42 -18.85 -3.78 -27.99
N GLN A 43 -18.19 -4.90 -27.74
CA GLN A 43 -18.03 -5.97 -28.74
C GLN A 43 -19.39 -6.51 -29.17
N TYR A 44 -20.23 -6.85 -28.19
CA TYR A 44 -21.57 -7.36 -28.45
C TYR A 44 -22.42 -6.36 -29.23
N GLN A 45 -22.36 -5.06 -28.91
CA GLN A 45 -23.06 -4.02 -29.67
C GLN A 45 -22.61 -3.98 -31.14
N ARG A 46 -21.30 -4.06 -31.40
CA ARG A 46 -20.76 -4.07 -32.77
C ARG A 46 -21.22 -5.30 -33.55
N GLU A 47 -21.10 -6.47 -32.96
CA GLU A 47 -21.54 -7.73 -33.58
C GLU A 47 -23.04 -7.70 -33.87
N TYR A 48 -23.83 -7.19 -32.92
CA TYR A 48 -25.27 -7.04 -33.09
C TYR A 48 -25.63 -6.08 -34.23
N ARG A 49 -24.91 -4.96 -34.38
CA ARG A 49 -25.03 -4.00 -35.51
C ARG A 49 -24.68 -4.61 -36.86
N GLN A 50 -23.61 -5.41 -36.90
CA GLN A 50 -23.20 -6.11 -38.12
C GLN A 50 -24.24 -7.15 -38.55
N GLY A 51 -24.81 -7.91 -37.60
CA GLY A 51 -25.87 -8.88 -37.88
C GLY A 51 -27.09 -8.24 -38.53
N LEU A 52 -27.55 -7.08 -38.03
CA LEU A 52 -28.65 -6.34 -38.66
C LEU A 52 -28.31 -5.94 -40.09
N GLN A 53 -27.11 -5.40 -40.31
CA GLN A 53 -26.71 -4.94 -41.64
C GLN A 53 -26.75 -6.09 -42.66
N GLN A 54 -26.37 -7.30 -42.25
CA GLN A 54 -26.45 -8.50 -43.08
C GLN A 54 -27.90 -8.92 -43.36
N GLU A 55 -28.76 -8.92 -42.34
CA GLU A 55 -30.20 -9.23 -42.51
C GLU A 55 -30.91 -8.22 -43.44
N LEU A 56 -30.59 -6.94 -43.31
CA LEU A 56 -31.14 -5.89 -44.17
C LEU A 56 -30.66 -6.01 -45.63
N ALA A 57 -29.42 -6.44 -45.86
CA ALA A 57 -28.86 -6.63 -47.20
C ALA A 57 -29.40 -7.89 -47.92
N GLY A 58 -30.00 -8.84 -47.19
CA GLY A 58 -30.62 -10.03 -47.72
C GLY A 58 -32.03 -9.80 -48.26
N ALA A 59 -33.00 -10.62 -47.83
CA ALA A 59 -34.39 -10.54 -48.28
C ALA A 59 -35.20 -9.36 -47.70
N GLY A 60 -34.54 -8.46 -46.94
CA GLY A 60 -35.18 -7.39 -46.19
C GLY A 60 -35.80 -7.86 -44.87
N MET A 61 -36.23 -6.90 -44.06
CA MET A 61 -36.73 -7.14 -42.70
C MET A 61 -38.13 -6.55 -42.51
N SER A 62 -38.98 -7.24 -41.74
CA SER A 62 -40.30 -6.72 -41.39
C SER A 62 -40.19 -5.44 -40.53
N PRO A 63 -41.14 -4.49 -40.62
CA PRO A 63 -41.13 -3.27 -39.81
C PRO A 63 -41.11 -3.53 -38.30
N SER A 64 -41.77 -4.60 -37.83
CA SER A 64 -41.81 -4.97 -36.41
C SER A 64 -40.47 -5.51 -35.92
N THR A 65 -39.78 -6.34 -36.71
CA THR A 65 -38.44 -6.82 -36.40
C THR A 65 -37.45 -5.66 -36.30
N LEU A 66 -37.53 -4.70 -37.23
CA LEU A 66 -36.67 -3.51 -37.22
C LEU A 66 -36.91 -2.62 -35.99
N ALA A 67 -38.17 -2.47 -35.57
CA ALA A 67 -38.53 -1.71 -34.37
C ALA A 67 -37.98 -2.37 -33.09
N ASN A 68 -38.14 -3.69 -32.95
CA ASN A 68 -37.61 -4.45 -31.82
C ASN A 68 -36.08 -4.32 -31.73
N TYR A 69 -35.41 -4.43 -32.87
CA TYR A 69 -33.97 -4.30 -32.98
C TYR A 69 -33.47 -2.93 -32.49
N ARG A 70 -34.07 -1.85 -32.99
CA ARG A 70 -33.74 -0.47 -32.56
C ARG A 70 -33.99 -0.26 -31.07
N GLY A 71 -35.08 -0.84 -30.54
CA GLY A 71 -35.39 -0.78 -29.11
C GLY A 71 -34.32 -1.44 -28.25
N PHE A 72 -33.87 -2.63 -28.65
CA PHE A 72 -32.79 -3.33 -27.95
C PHE A 72 -31.45 -2.59 -28.03
N LEU A 73 -31.07 -2.07 -29.21
CA LEU A 73 -29.86 -1.25 -29.35
C LEU A 73 -29.87 -0.04 -28.42
N LYS A 74 -30.99 0.67 -28.32
CA LYS A 74 -31.13 1.82 -27.41
C LYS A 74 -30.97 1.40 -25.95
N SER A 75 -31.51 0.24 -25.57
CA SER A 75 -31.33 -0.32 -24.22
C SER A 75 -29.85 -0.63 -23.93
N LEU A 76 -29.16 -1.23 -24.90
CA LEU A 76 -27.74 -1.57 -24.81
C LEU A 76 -26.85 -0.33 -24.73
N GLU A 77 -27.10 0.69 -25.55
CA GLU A 77 -26.42 2.00 -25.47
C GLU A 77 -26.56 2.62 -24.08
N GLY A 78 -27.79 2.68 -23.55
CA GLY A 78 -28.00 3.18 -22.19
C GLY A 78 -27.32 2.33 -21.10
N ALA A 79 -27.16 1.02 -21.31
CA ALA A 79 -26.43 0.16 -20.39
C ALA A 79 -24.92 0.43 -20.42
N ILE A 80 -24.35 0.65 -21.61
CA ILE A 80 -22.94 1.03 -21.82
C ILE A 80 -22.66 2.37 -21.14
N GLU A 81 -23.48 3.40 -21.39
CA GLU A 81 -23.33 4.72 -20.76
C GLU A 81 -23.33 4.63 -19.22
N ARG A 82 -24.23 3.82 -18.65
CA ARG A 82 -24.26 3.58 -17.20
C ARG A 82 -23.00 2.87 -16.71
N ALA A 83 -22.51 1.87 -17.46
CA ALA A 83 -21.30 1.14 -17.12
C ALA A 83 -20.05 2.04 -17.16
N GLU A 84 -19.94 2.91 -18.17
CA GLU A 84 -18.89 3.93 -18.26
C GLU A 84 -18.93 4.91 -17.08
N GLY A 85 -20.12 5.42 -16.75
CA GLY A 85 -20.31 6.27 -15.57
C GLY A 85 -19.90 5.60 -14.27
N ASN A 86 -20.23 4.31 -14.11
CA ASN A 86 -19.80 3.51 -12.97
C ASN A 86 -18.28 3.32 -12.93
N LEU A 87 -17.65 3.01 -14.07
CA LEU A 87 -16.21 2.84 -14.18
C LEU A 87 -15.47 4.13 -13.82
N ASN A 88 -15.95 5.28 -14.26
CA ASN A 88 -15.35 6.58 -13.93
C ASN A 88 -15.44 6.90 -12.43
N ARG A 89 -16.59 6.63 -11.80
CA ARG A 89 -16.73 6.75 -10.32
C ARG A 89 -15.76 5.83 -9.59
N HIS A 90 -15.64 4.59 -10.07
CA HIS A 90 -14.74 3.61 -9.46
C HIS A 90 -13.27 4.00 -9.62
N ARG A 91 -12.88 4.56 -10.77
CA ARG A 91 -11.53 5.12 -10.98
C ARG A 91 -11.21 6.26 -10.02
N ALA A 92 -12.16 7.15 -9.75
CA ALA A 92 -11.99 8.19 -8.75
C ALA A 92 -11.79 7.59 -7.34
N GLN A 93 -12.56 6.57 -6.97
CA GLN A 93 -12.38 5.85 -5.70
C GLN A 93 -11.02 5.13 -5.64
N LEU A 94 -10.58 4.52 -6.74
CA LEU A 94 -9.26 3.90 -6.83
C LEU A 94 -8.14 4.92 -6.58
N ALA A 95 -8.24 6.11 -7.16
CA ALA A 95 -7.29 7.19 -6.92
C ALA A 95 -7.25 7.59 -5.43
N GLN A 96 -8.39 7.63 -4.76
CA GLN A 96 -8.47 7.87 -3.31
C GLN A 96 -7.78 6.75 -2.51
N HIS A 97 -8.02 5.48 -2.84
CA HIS A 97 -7.35 4.36 -2.17
C HIS A 97 -5.83 4.37 -2.39
N GLN A 98 -5.37 4.75 -3.59
CA GLN A 98 -3.94 4.92 -3.86
C GLN A 98 -3.34 6.00 -2.97
N ASP A 99 -4.03 7.11 -2.78
CA ASP A 99 -3.54 8.19 -1.93
C ASP A 99 -3.47 7.78 -0.45
N THR A 100 -4.54 7.17 0.07
CA THR A 100 -4.57 6.62 1.43
C THR A 100 -3.42 5.64 1.67
N TRP A 101 -3.17 4.74 0.72
CA TRP A 101 -2.05 3.80 0.82
C TRP A 101 -0.69 4.51 0.83
N ARG A 102 -0.48 5.51 -0.04
CA ARG A 102 0.76 6.31 -0.07
C ARG A 102 0.98 7.04 1.26
N GLN A 103 -0.06 7.64 1.82
CA GLN A 103 0.03 8.34 3.11
C GLN A 103 0.38 7.36 4.25
N ALA A 104 -0.27 6.20 4.32
CA ALA A 104 0.03 5.17 5.31
C ALA A 104 1.48 4.66 5.18
N TRP A 105 1.94 4.43 3.94
CA TRP A 105 3.31 4.02 3.65
C TRP A 105 4.33 5.08 4.11
N ARG A 106 4.10 6.36 3.84
CA ARG A 106 4.95 7.46 4.31
C ARG A 106 5.03 7.50 5.84
N LYS A 107 3.90 7.34 6.52
CA LYS A 107 3.82 7.35 7.98
C LYS A 107 4.63 6.20 8.61
N VAL A 108 4.48 4.98 8.10
CA VAL A 108 5.25 3.82 8.58
C VAL A 108 6.75 4.07 8.42
N ASN A 109 7.20 4.51 7.24
CA ASN A 109 8.62 4.77 7.00
C ASN A 109 9.19 5.85 7.92
N ALA A 110 8.43 6.93 8.15
CA ALA A 110 8.84 8.00 9.05
C ALA A 110 9.04 7.47 10.48
N LEU A 111 8.11 6.67 10.98
CA LEU A 111 8.18 6.08 12.32
C LEU A 111 9.33 5.06 12.45
N GLN A 112 9.50 4.19 11.46
CA GLN A 112 10.61 3.23 11.41
C GLN A 112 11.98 3.96 11.41
N THR A 113 12.09 5.05 10.64
CA THR A 113 13.30 5.88 10.62
C THR A 113 13.57 6.52 11.98
N LEU A 114 12.54 7.03 12.66
CA LEU A 114 12.67 7.58 14.01
C LEU A 114 13.09 6.52 15.03
N LEU A 115 12.53 5.30 14.95
CA LEU A 115 12.91 4.19 15.82
C LEU A 115 14.38 3.81 15.61
N ALA A 116 14.82 3.65 14.36
CA ALA A 116 16.20 3.32 14.03
C ALA A 116 17.19 4.35 14.61
N ARG A 117 16.87 5.64 14.49
CA ARG A 117 17.68 6.73 15.09
C ARG A 117 17.75 6.63 16.62
N ARG A 118 16.63 6.32 17.29
CA ARG A 118 16.61 6.16 18.75
C ARG A 118 17.43 4.97 19.22
N VAL A 119 17.33 3.84 18.52
CA VAL A 119 18.12 2.64 18.81
C VAL A 119 19.61 2.95 18.69
N GLU A 120 20.02 3.62 17.61
CA GLU A 120 21.42 3.97 17.42
C GLU A 120 21.95 4.93 18.49
N GLN A 121 21.17 5.97 18.85
CA GLN A 121 21.58 6.86 19.95
C GLN A 121 21.68 6.14 21.30
N GLY A 122 20.75 5.22 21.59
CA GLY A 122 20.83 4.37 22.78
C GLY A 122 22.11 3.54 22.81
N ARG A 123 22.46 2.91 21.68
CA ARG A 123 23.69 2.12 21.52
C ARG A 123 24.94 2.96 21.78
N LEU A 124 25.01 4.16 21.22
CA LEU A 124 26.13 5.09 21.42
C LEU A 124 26.26 5.53 22.89
N LEU A 125 25.15 5.83 23.57
CA LEU A 125 25.17 6.22 24.98
C LEU A 125 25.60 5.06 25.89
N ALA A 126 25.11 3.86 25.62
CA ALA A 126 25.50 2.65 26.36
C ALA A 126 27.01 2.37 26.21
N GLY A 127 27.54 2.42 24.98
CA GLY A 127 28.97 2.23 24.74
C GLY A 127 29.84 3.27 25.45
N ARG A 128 29.42 4.55 25.48
CA ARG A 128 30.11 5.60 26.25
C ARG A 128 30.05 5.38 27.76
N ALA A 129 29.00 4.76 28.28
CA ALA A 129 28.89 4.45 29.70
C ALA A 129 29.77 3.24 30.07
N GLU A 130 29.81 2.21 29.23
CA GLU A 130 30.65 1.03 29.41
C GLU A 130 32.15 1.36 29.34
N GLN A 131 32.55 2.21 28.38
CA GLN A 131 33.93 2.70 28.28
C GLN A 131 34.35 3.43 29.55
N ARG A 132 33.52 4.39 30.04
CA ARG A 132 33.80 5.10 31.30
C ARG A 132 33.95 4.16 32.49
N ARG A 133 33.06 3.17 32.63
CA ARG A 133 33.14 2.17 33.72
C ARG A 133 34.43 1.34 33.64
N THR A 134 34.85 1.00 32.43
CA THR A 134 36.08 0.23 32.19
C THR A 134 37.30 1.05 32.55
N ASP A 135 37.34 2.33 32.15
CA ASP A 135 38.42 3.25 32.46
C ASP A 135 38.55 3.48 33.98
N GLU A 136 37.43 3.64 34.69
CA GLU A 136 37.40 3.76 36.16
C GLU A 136 37.96 2.52 36.86
N LEU A 137 37.57 1.32 36.42
CA LEU A 137 38.10 0.07 36.95
C LEU A 137 39.61 -0.08 36.66
N ALA A 138 40.04 0.22 35.44
CA ALA A 138 41.45 0.18 35.07
C ALA A 138 42.29 1.21 35.84
N GLY A 139 41.74 2.40 36.12
CA GLY A 139 42.36 3.42 36.96
C GLY A 139 42.51 2.95 38.41
N ARG A 140 41.46 2.37 39.00
CA ARG A 140 41.49 1.81 40.36
C ARG A 140 42.48 0.64 40.50
N SER A 141 42.52 -0.27 39.53
CA SER A 141 43.48 -1.38 39.54
C SER A 141 44.93 -0.91 39.40
N ARG A 142 45.19 0.12 38.57
CA ARG A 142 46.52 0.75 38.49
C ARG A 142 46.92 1.40 39.81
N GLN A 143 45.99 2.09 40.46
CA GLN A 143 46.23 2.72 41.75
C GLN A 143 46.48 1.67 42.84
N ALA A 144 45.70 0.58 42.90
CA ALA A 144 45.91 -0.53 43.83
C ALA A 144 47.24 -1.29 43.60
N GLY A 145 47.65 -1.46 42.35
CA GLY A 145 48.95 -2.06 42.00
C GLY A 145 50.15 -1.18 42.37
N GLN A 146 50.02 0.15 42.32
CA GLN A 146 51.03 1.08 42.84
C GLN A 146 51.16 1.05 44.37
N PHE A 147 50.12 0.66 45.10
CA PHE A 147 50.19 0.44 46.55
C PHE A 147 50.70 -0.96 46.94
N ALA A 148 50.80 -1.89 45.98
CA ALA A 148 51.11 -3.30 46.23
C ALA A 148 52.35 -3.78 45.45
N SER A 149 53.53 -3.18 45.68
CA SER A 149 54.88 -3.80 45.56
C SER A 149 56.01 -2.80 45.87
N PRO A 150 57.12 -3.19 46.53
CA PRO A 150 57.29 -4.24 47.53
C PRO A 150 57.87 -3.69 48.86
N LEU A 151 57.42 -4.22 49.99
CA LEU A 151 58.28 -4.33 51.16
C LEU A 151 59.10 -5.61 50.95
N ASP A 152 60.33 -5.48 50.43
CA ASP A 152 61.36 -6.51 50.57
C ASP A 152 62.65 -5.92 51.13
N SER A 153 63.07 -6.54 52.24
CA SER A 153 64.36 -6.68 52.92
C SER A 153 65.54 -5.71 52.68
N GLY A 154 66.17 -5.28 53.79
CA GLY A 154 67.56 -4.80 53.81
C GLY A 154 68.03 -4.21 55.14
N PHE A 155 68.71 -5.04 55.96
CA PHE A 155 69.53 -4.79 57.18
C PHE A 155 68.85 -4.51 58.51
#